data_AF-A0A914JC23-F1
#
_entry.id   AF-A0A914JC23-F1
#
_cell.length_a   1.000
_cell.length_b   1.000
_cell.length_c   1.000
_cell.angle_alpha   90.00
_cell.angle_beta   90.00
_cell.angle_gamma   90.00
#
_symmetry.space_group_name_H-M   'P 1'
#
loop_
_entity.id
_entity.type
_entity.pdbx_description
1 polymer ?
#
loop_
_entity_poly.entity_id
_entity_poly.type
_entity_poly.pdbx_seq_one_letter_code
_entity_poly.pdbx_strand_id
1 'polypeptide(L)'
;MSKTYFVTDRQMLKHYCEWDETHIEVPERLERIIDKLEGSSILEQCSVLKAKMASEEDILLVHTPEYFDTIKKTQEQTMEDNELLSSHYEDIYINNHTFPCAMLAAGSSIKMMQKVLDNPGSNGFAAIRPPGHHAGPNEGCGFCIFNNVAICAVKALDMGLDRVLIIDFDVHAGQGTQYCIEDHPGILLVSIHRYESGQYWPNLPESGVDTM
;
A
#
# COMPACT_ATOMS: atom_id res chain seq x y z
N MET A 1 9.83 23.13 16.51
CA MET A 1 10.45 22.05 15.73
C MET A 1 9.34 21.35 14.96
N SER A 2 9.57 21.00 13.68
CA SER A 2 8.64 20.18 12.90
C SER A 2 8.42 18.85 13.65
N LYS A 3 7.16 18.43 13.79
CA LYS A 3 6.81 17.17 14.43
C LYS A 3 6.86 16.05 13.39
N THR A 4 7.53 14.95 13.69
CA THR A 4 7.55 13.76 12.84
C THR A 4 6.75 12.65 13.50
N TYR A 5 5.83 12.05 12.75
CA TYR A 5 5.04 10.91 13.20
C TYR A 5 5.59 9.61 12.63
N PHE A 6 5.46 8.53 13.38
CA PHE A 6 5.80 7.19 12.92
C PHE A 6 4.64 6.25 13.22
N VAL A 7 4.29 5.35 12.30
CA VAL A 7 3.27 4.32 12.53
C VAL A 7 3.72 3.00 11.91
N THR A 8 3.54 1.92 12.67
CA THR A 8 3.77 0.55 12.23
C THR A 8 3.07 -0.42 13.18
N ASP A 9 2.98 -1.69 12.80
CA ASP A 9 2.46 -2.77 13.65
C ASP A 9 3.05 -4.10 13.20
N ARG A 10 3.63 -4.86 14.15
CA ARG A 10 4.24 -6.18 13.88
C ARG A 10 3.21 -7.24 13.48
N GLN A 11 1.90 -7.00 13.61
CA GLN A 11 0.88 -7.89 13.05
C GLN A 11 1.00 -8.02 11.53
N MET A 12 1.50 -6.98 10.84
CA MET A 12 1.76 -7.03 9.40
C MET A 12 2.84 -8.06 9.00
N LEU A 13 3.62 -8.57 9.95
CA LEU A 13 4.59 -9.65 9.73
C LEU A 13 3.93 -11.01 9.49
N LYS A 14 2.63 -11.14 9.78
CA LYS A 14 1.88 -12.39 9.55
C LYS A 14 1.49 -12.61 8.09
N HIS A 15 1.64 -11.61 7.22
CA HIS A 15 1.50 -11.76 5.76
C HIS A 15 2.84 -12.21 5.17
N TYR A 16 2.87 -13.45 4.68
CA TYR A 16 4.00 -14.11 4.01
C TYR A 16 3.49 -15.22 3.07
N CYS A 17 4.32 -15.61 2.10
CA CYS A 17 4.01 -16.70 1.17
C CYS A 17 4.22 -18.05 1.86
N GLU A 18 3.17 -18.87 1.98
CA GLU A 18 3.22 -20.14 2.71
C GLU A 18 3.84 -21.29 1.90
N TRP A 19 3.96 -21.12 0.58
CA TRP A 19 4.41 -22.16 -0.36
C TRP A 19 5.71 -21.83 -1.10
N ASP A 20 6.28 -20.63 -0.92
CA ASP A 20 7.58 -20.24 -1.48
C ASP A 20 8.47 -19.58 -0.42
N GLU A 21 9.41 -20.34 0.13
CA GLU A 21 10.39 -19.86 1.11
C GLU A 21 11.45 -18.92 0.49
N THR A 22 11.52 -18.83 -0.84
CA THR A 22 12.48 -17.99 -1.57
C THR A 22 11.87 -16.67 -2.07
N HIS A 23 10.61 -16.42 -1.74
CA HIS A 23 9.89 -15.20 -2.10
C HIS A 23 10.65 -13.94 -1.65
N ILE A 24 10.60 -12.87 -2.44
CA ILE A 24 11.37 -11.63 -2.17
C ILE A 24 10.62 -10.65 -1.27
N GLU A 25 9.29 -10.70 -1.26
CA GLU A 25 8.45 -9.91 -0.36
C GLU A 25 8.20 -10.74 0.91
N VAL A 26 8.96 -10.46 1.97
CA VAL A 26 9.00 -11.25 3.21
C VAL A 26 8.80 -10.38 4.46
N PRO A 27 8.34 -10.95 5.59
CA PRO A 27 8.17 -10.24 6.86
C PRO A 27 9.40 -9.45 7.31
N GLU A 28 10.59 -9.99 7.07
CA GLU A 28 11.87 -9.42 7.45
C GLU A 28 12.07 -8.01 6.87
N ARG A 29 11.46 -7.68 5.72
CA ARG A 29 11.52 -6.33 5.15
C ARG A 29 11.02 -5.27 6.12
N LEU A 30 9.87 -5.53 6.76
CA LEU A 30 9.31 -4.63 7.77
C LEU A 30 9.99 -4.81 9.12
N GLU A 31 10.24 -6.05 9.55
CA GLU A 31 10.90 -6.33 10.82
C GLU A 31 12.24 -5.60 10.92
N ARG A 32 13.08 -5.64 9.88
CA ARG A 32 14.37 -4.95 9.87
C ARG A 32 14.25 -3.44 9.98
N ILE A 33 13.23 -2.84 9.37
CA ILE A 33 12.95 -1.40 9.52
C ILE A 33 12.58 -1.10 10.98
N ILE A 34 11.66 -1.87 11.55
CA ILE A 34 11.19 -1.69 12.93
C ILE A 34 12.36 -1.86 13.90
N ASP A 35 13.08 -2.98 13.85
CA ASP A 35 14.23 -3.28 14.71
C ASP A 35 15.30 -2.18 14.63
N LYS A 36 15.58 -1.69 13.42
CA LYS A 36 16.60 -0.65 13.21
C LYS A 36 16.17 0.68 13.83
N LEU A 37 14.89 1.04 13.70
CA LEU A 37 14.35 2.27 14.28
C LEU A 37 14.23 2.18 15.80
N GLU A 38 13.72 1.06 16.33
CA GLU A 38 13.62 0.77 17.78
C GLU A 38 14.99 0.70 18.47
N GLY A 39 16.01 0.16 17.77
CA GLY A 39 17.38 0.12 18.25
C GLY A 39 18.16 1.45 18.10
N SER A 40 17.51 2.51 17.62
CA SER A 40 18.11 3.84 17.42
C SER A 40 17.43 4.92 18.27
N SER A 41 18.03 6.10 18.39
CA SER A 41 17.41 7.27 19.03
C SER A 41 16.48 8.07 18.10
N ILE A 42 16.20 7.58 16.89
CA ILE A 42 15.35 8.29 15.92
C ILE A 42 13.91 8.34 16.43
N LEU A 43 13.39 7.25 16.98
CA LEU A 43 11.99 7.18 17.44
C LEU A 43 11.73 8.06 18.67
N GLU A 44 12.75 8.38 19.47
CA GLU A 44 12.66 9.32 20.59
C GLU A 44 12.33 10.76 20.11
N GLN A 45 12.69 11.07 18.86
CA GLN A 45 12.40 12.35 18.22
C GLN A 45 11.06 12.33 17.46
N CYS A 46 10.41 11.17 17.40
CA CYS A 46 9.15 10.96 16.69
C CYS A 46 7.98 10.82 17.67
N SER A 47 6.78 11.13 17.19
CA SER A 47 5.54 10.76 17.86
C SER A 47 5.00 9.46 17.25
N VAL A 48 5.19 8.37 17.99
CA VAL A 48 4.70 7.05 17.57
C VAL A 48 3.18 7.00 17.70
N LEU A 49 2.51 6.73 16.58
CA LEU A 49 1.07 6.55 16.49
C LEU A 49 0.73 5.07 16.66
N LYS A 50 -0.42 4.79 17.26
CA LYS A 50 -0.99 3.45 17.25
C LYS A 50 -1.60 3.16 15.88
N ALA A 51 -1.21 2.05 15.27
CA ALA A 51 -1.82 1.55 14.05
C ALA A 51 -3.31 1.27 14.24
N LYS A 52 -4.07 1.37 13.15
CA LYS A 52 -5.51 1.14 13.12
C LYS A 52 -5.86 0.49 11.78
N MET A 53 -6.81 -0.44 11.78
CA MET A 53 -7.41 -0.93 10.55
C MET A 53 -8.21 0.18 9.86
N ALA A 54 -8.18 0.20 8.53
CA ALA A 54 -9.10 0.96 7.69
C ALA A 54 -10.55 0.49 7.93
N SER A 55 -11.53 1.33 7.62
CA SER A 55 -12.91 0.86 7.46
C SER A 55 -13.10 0.23 6.08
N GLU A 56 -14.18 -0.52 5.90
CA GLU A 56 -14.61 -0.96 4.57
C GLU A 56 -14.87 0.25 3.65
N GLU A 57 -15.55 1.28 4.15
CA GLU A 57 -15.77 2.55 3.43
C GLU A 57 -14.46 3.19 2.94
N ASP A 58 -13.38 3.12 3.73
CA ASP A 58 -12.07 3.64 3.32
C ASP A 58 -11.52 2.86 2.12
N ILE A 59 -11.65 1.53 2.10
CA ILE A 59 -11.15 0.69 1.01
C ILE A 59 -11.99 0.91 -0.26
N LEU A 60 -13.31 1.02 -0.10
CA LEU A 60 -14.26 1.24 -1.20
C LEU A 60 -14.14 2.61 -1.88
N LEU A 61 -13.30 3.52 -1.37
CA LEU A 61 -12.96 4.75 -2.08
C LEU A 61 -12.26 4.50 -3.41
N VAL A 62 -11.50 3.39 -3.51
CA VAL A 62 -10.76 3.07 -4.75
C VAL A 62 -10.93 1.61 -5.20
N HIS A 63 -11.37 0.72 -4.31
CA HIS A 63 -11.59 -0.70 -4.62
C HIS A 63 -13.07 -1.01 -4.81
N THR A 64 -13.35 -1.97 -5.69
CA THR A 64 -14.70 -2.50 -5.91
C THR A 64 -15.16 -3.34 -4.70
N PRO A 65 -16.46 -3.33 -4.37
CA PRO A 65 -17.02 -4.20 -3.33
C PRO A 65 -16.74 -5.68 -3.57
N GLU A 66 -16.80 -6.13 -4.83
CA GLU A 66 -16.56 -7.52 -5.20
C GLU A 66 -15.14 -7.97 -4.90
N TYR A 67 -14.14 -7.11 -5.19
CA TYR A 67 -12.74 -7.40 -4.87
C TYR A 67 -12.51 -7.39 -3.36
N PHE A 68 -13.04 -6.39 -2.64
CA PHE A 68 -12.96 -6.33 -1.18
C PHE A 68 -13.51 -7.59 -0.52
N ASP A 69 -14.71 -8.03 -0.91
CA ASP A 69 -15.33 -9.25 -0.38
C ASP A 69 -14.56 -10.51 -0.72
N THR A 70 -13.92 -10.56 -1.90
CA THR A 70 -13.05 -11.66 -2.30
C THR A 70 -11.86 -11.76 -1.35
N ILE A 71 -11.13 -10.67 -1.14
CA ILE A 71 -9.98 -10.67 -0.21
C ILE A 71 -10.43 -10.91 1.24
N LYS A 72 -11.57 -10.38 1.68
CA LYS A 72 -12.10 -10.61 3.03
C LYS A 72 -12.35 -12.08 3.35
N LYS A 73 -12.82 -12.86 2.38
CA LYS A 73 -13.10 -14.31 2.54
C LYS A 73 -11.85 -15.17 2.71
N THR A 74 -10.68 -14.70 2.24
CA THR A 74 -9.39 -15.42 2.32
C THR A 74 -8.96 -15.79 3.75
N GLN A 75 -9.48 -15.07 4.75
CA GLN A 75 -9.23 -15.34 6.17
C GLN A 75 -9.72 -16.72 6.62
N GLU A 76 -10.71 -17.28 5.93
CA GLU A 76 -11.40 -18.52 6.29
C GLU A 76 -11.10 -19.66 5.32
N GLN A 77 -10.23 -19.44 4.32
CA GLN A 77 -9.86 -20.41 3.30
C GLN A 77 -8.70 -21.31 3.74
N THR A 78 -8.54 -22.45 3.06
CA THR A 78 -7.33 -23.27 3.22
C THR A 78 -6.14 -22.62 2.51
N MET A 79 -4.92 -23.10 2.81
CA MET A 79 -3.71 -22.69 2.10
C MET A 79 -3.84 -22.97 0.59
N GLU A 80 -4.34 -24.14 0.20
CA GLU A 80 -4.53 -24.56 -1.19
C GLU A 80 -5.52 -23.65 -1.93
N ASP A 81 -6.63 -23.27 -1.28
CA ASP A 81 -7.61 -22.34 -1.85
C ASP A 81 -7.01 -20.93 -2.04
N ASN A 82 -6.22 -20.46 -1.07
CA ASN A 82 -5.56 -19.15 -1.15
C ASN A 82 -4.43 -19.13 -2.19
N GLU A 83 -3.68 -20.22 -2.35
CA GLU A 83 -2.69 -20.38 -3.42
C GLU A 83 -3.38 -20.36 -4.79
N LEU A 84 -4.47 -21.12 -4.94
CA LEU A 84 -5.26 -21.12 -6.17
C LEU A 84 -5.81 -19.73 -6.50
N LEU A 85 -6.37 -19.02 -5.52
CA LEU A 85 -6.83 -17.64 -5.72
C LEU A 85 -5.68 -16.71 -6.12
N SER A 86 -4.51 -16.85 -5.48
CA SER A 86 -3.33 -16.05 -5.80
C SER A 86 -2.91 -16.22 -7.27
N SER A 87 -3.03 -17.44 -7.80
CA SER A 87 -2.71 -17.75 -9.22
C SER A 87 -3.59 -17.03 -10.25
N HIS A 88 -4.70 -16.43 -9.84
CA HIS A 88 -5.58 -15.65 -10.73
C HIS A 88 -5.15 -14.19 -10.88
N TYR A 89 -4.14 -13.77 -10.12
CA TYR A 89 -3.59 -12.42 -10.13
C TYR A 89 -2.12 -12.44 -10.53
N GLU A 90 -1.60 -11.28 -10.93
CA GLU A 90 -0.20 -11.12 -11.33
C GLU A 90 0.69 -10.87 -10.10
N ASP A 91 1.54 -11.84 -9.78
CA ASP A 91 2.63 -11.72 -8.81
C ASP A 91 2.16 -11.32 -7.39
N ILE A 92 1.14 -12.01 -6.85
CA ILE A 92 0.73 -11.89 -5.46
C ILE A 92 0.73 -13.24 -4.76
N TYR A 93 0.75 -13.22 -3.43
CA TYR A 93 0.44 -14.36 -2.58
C TYR A 93 -0.57 -13.94 -1.51
N ILE A 94 -1.37 -14.89 -1.05
CA ILE A 94 -2.42 -14.69 -0.06
C ILE A 94 -2.32 -15.78 1.00
N ASN A 95 -2.45 -15.38 2.26
CA ASN A 95 -2.64 -16.26 3.41
C ASN A 95 -3.79 -15.75 4.28
N ASN A 96 -4.19 -16.51 5.31
CA ASN A 96 -5.31 -16.13 6.19
C ASN A 96 -5.13 -14.80 6.94
N HIS A 97 -3.91 -14.26 6.99
CA HIS A 97 -3.59 -12.98 7.61
C HIS A 97 -3.51 -11.81 6.61
N THR A 98 -3.66 -12.08 5.32
CA THR A 98 -3.48 -11.07 4.26
C THR A 98 -4.50 -9.95 4.37
N PHE A 99 -5.79 -10.27 4.47
CA PHE A 99 -6.83 -9.25 4.66
C PHE A 99 -6.59 -8.37 5.90
N PRO A 100 -6.45 -8.90 7.13
CA PRO A 100 -6.24 -8.04 8.30
C PRO A 100 -4.92 -7.24 8.23
N CYS A 101 -3.86 -7.78 7.61
CA CYS A 101 -2.62 -7.03 7.38
C CYS A 101 -2.83 -5.88 6.37
N ALA A 102 -3.51 -6.13 5.26
CA ALA A 102 -3.83 -5.11 4.25
C ALA A 102 -4.73 -3.99 4.83
N MET A 103 -5.73 -4.36 5.64
CA MET A 103 -6.57 -3.39 6.35
C MET A 103 -5.73 -2.53 7.32
N LEU A 104 -4.74 -3.12 8.00
CA LEU A 104 -3.85 -2.43 8.93
C LEU A 104 -2.86 -1.51 8.20
N ALA A 105 -2.35 -1.93 7.04
CA ALA A 105 -1.47 -1.13 6.17
C ALA A 105 -2.20 0.12 5.65
N ALA A 106 -3.40 -0.07 5.08
CA ALA A 106 -4.22 1.03 4.58
C ALA A 106 -4.62 1.98 5.72
N GLY A 107 -5.12 1.44 6.84
CA GLY A 107 -5.56 2.26 7.97
C GLY A 107 -4.41 3.00 8.67
N SER A 108 -3.21 2.43 8.70
CA SER A 108 -2.01 3.11 9.19
C SER A 108 -1.63 4.29 8.29
N SER A 109 -1.70 4.12 6.97
CA SER A 109 -1.48 5.19 5.99
C SER A 109 -2.50 6.32 6.16
N ILE A 110 -3.79 5.98 6.28
CA ILE A 110 -4.87 6.96 6.50
C ILE A 110 -4.64 7.71 7.81
N LYS A 111 -4.29 6.99 8.89
CA LYS A 111 -4.04 7.59 10.20
C LYS A 111 -2.86 8.56 10.15
N MET A 112 -1.80 8.22 9.43
CA MET A 112 -0.65 9.08 9.20
C MET A 112 -1.06 10.35 8.45
N MET A 113 -1.75 10.20 7.33
CA MET A 113 -2.25 11.30 6.51
C MET A 113 -3.11 12.26 7.35
N GLN A 114 -4.13 11.76 8.04
CA GLN A 114 -4.99 12.57 8.91
C GLN A 114 -4.18 13.31 9.98
N LYS A 115 -3.20 12.64 10.59
CA LYS A 115 -2.39 13.26 11.65
C LYS A 115 -1.54 14.41 11.13
N VAL A 116 -0.99 14.29 9.93
CA VAL A 116 -0.22 15.36 9.27
C VAL A 116 -1.13 16.53 8.89
N LEU A 117 -2.32 16.26 8.34
CA LEU A 117 -3.29 17.32 8.00
C LEU A 117 -3.78 18.09 9.24
N ASP A 118 -4.02 17.40 10.36
CA ASP A 118 -4.39 18.01 11.63
C ASP A 118 -3.27 18.87 12.25
N ASN A 119 -2.03 18.75 11.77
CA ASN A 119 -0.86 19.39 12.36
C ASN A 119 0.01 20.03 11.25
N PRO A 120 -0.40 21.17 10.66
CA PRO A 120 0.34 21.81 9.57
C PRO A 120 1.82 22.05 9.91
N GLY A 121 2.70 21.76 8.96
CA GLY A 121 4.16 21.84 9.15
C GLY A 121 4.78 20.61 9.83
N SER A 122 4.03 19.53 10.00
CA SER A 122 4.52 18.21 10.41
C SER A 122 4.73 17.28 9.21
N ASN A 123 5.30 16.10 9.47
CA ASN A 123 5.44 15.02 8.50
C ASN A 123 5.34 13.66 9.20
N GLY A 124 5.40 12.57 8.45
CA GLY A 124 5.59 11.26 9.06
C GLY A 124 5.80 10.12 8.09
N PHE A 125 6.07 8.95 8.66
CA PHE A 125 6.45 7.75 7.95
C PHE A 125 5.63 6.55 8.45
N ALA A 126 4.95 5.86 7.54
CA ALA A 126 4.23 4.63 7.81
C ALA A 126 5.05 3.45 7.27
N ALA A 127 5.62 2.66 8.18
CA ALA A 127 6.29 1.41 7.82
C ALA A 127 5.25 0.29 7.81
N ILE A 128 4.79 -0.11 6.62
CA ILE A 128 3.63 -0.99 6.42
C ILE A 128 3.94 -2.13 5.45
N ARG A 129 3.19 -3.23 5.59
CA ARG A 129 3.10 -4.35 4.63
C ARG A 129 1.68 -4.96 4.70
N PRO A 130 1.09 -5.43 3.59
CA PRO A 130 1.60 -5.46 2.21
C PRO A 130 1.80 -4.06 1.59
N PRO A 131 2.59 -3.95 0.50
CA PRO A 131 2.65 -2.73 -0.32
C PRO A 131 1.30 -2.45 -1.01
N GLY A 132 1.21 -1.35 -1.78
CA GLY A 132 -0.07 -0.92 -2.36
C GLY A 132 -0.07 -0.38 -3.78
N HIS A 133 1.02 0.21 -4.29
CA HIS A 133 0.96 1.04 -5.50
C HIS A 133 0.62 0.32 -6.82
N HIS A 134 0.68 -1.01 -6.86
CA HIS A 134 0.27 -1.84 -8.00
C HIS A 134 -1.18 -2.32 -7.93
N ALA A 135 -1.83 -2.28 -6.75
CA ALA A 135 -3.21 -2.74 -6.62
C ALA A 135 -4.15 -1.79 -7.40
N GLY A 136 -4.92 -2.36 -8.33
CA GLY A 136 -5.93 -1.65 -9.12
C GLY A 136 -7.30 -1.67 -8.44
N PRO A 137 -8.35 -1.10 -9.07
CA PRO A 137 -9.67 -1.02 -8.45
C PRO A 137 -10.34 -2.38 -8.16
N ASN A 138 -10.01 -3.42 -8.90
CA ASN A 138 -10.67 -4.72 -8.79
C ASN A 138 -9.69 -5.91 -8.74
N GLU A 139 -8.41 -5.65 -8.51
CA GLU A 139 -7.37 -6.68 -8.53
C GLU A 139 -6.16 -6.32 -7.67
N GLY A 140 -5.55 -7.38 -7.11
CA GLY A 140 -4.21 -7.31 -6.52
C GLY A 140 -3.17 -7.55 -7.60
N CYS A 141 -1.99 -6.95 -7.46
CA CYS A 141 -0.88 -7.09 -8.40
C CYS A 141 0.45 -6.76 -7.72
N GLY A 142 1.56 -7.43 -8.08
CA GLY A 142 2.91 -7.07 -7.62
C GLY A 142 3.01 -6.94 -6.10
N PHE A 143 2.59 -7.99 -5.39
CA PHE A 143 2.49 -8.08 -3.92
C PHE A 143 1.52 -7.10 -3.25
N CYS A 144 0.84 -6.24 -4.02
CA CYS A 144 -0.08 -5.24 -3.50
C CYS A 144 -1.50 -5.80 -3.44
N ILE A 145 -2.15 -5.61 -2.28
CA ILE A 145 -3.53 -6.05 -2.04
C ILE A 145 -4.50 -4.86 -2.10
N PHE A 146 -4.27 -3.84 -1.26
CA PHE A 146 -5.02 -2.58 -1.32
C PHE A 146 -4.08 -1.42 -1.61
N ASN A 147 -4.54 -0.49 -2.45
CA ASN A 147 -3.78 0.69 -2.83
C ASN A 147 -3.74 1.75 -1.72
N ASN A 148 -2.81 1.57 -0.78
CA ASN A 148 -2.63 2.41 0.40
C ASN A 148 -2.54 3.92 0.07
N VAL A 149 -1.82 4.28 -0.99
CA VAL A 149 -1.54 5.68 -1.37
C VAL A 149 -2.72 6.30 -2.11
N ALA A 150 -3.36 5.58 -3.02
CA ALA A 150 -4.55 6.05 -3.72
C ALA A 150 -5.72 6.27 -2.74
N ILE A 151 -5.96 5.34 -1.81
CA ILE A 151 -6.97 5.49 -0.74
C ILE A 151 -6.72 6.78 0.05
N CYS A 152 -5.48 7.05 0.44
CA CYS A 152 -5.14 8.26 1.18
C CYS A 152 -5.38 9.53 0.35
N ALA A 153 -5.04 9.52 -0.93
CA ALA A 153 -5.19 10.68 -1.80
C ALA A 153 -6.66 11.00 -2.08
N VAL A 154 -7.47 9.99 -2.45
CA VAL A 154 -8.92 10.16 -2.65
C VAL A 154 -9.60 10.60 -1.36
N LYS A 155 -9.27 9.97 -0.24
CA LYS A 155 -9.81 10.38 1.07
C LYS A 155 -9.45 11.81 1.46
N ALA A 156 -8.24 12.27 1.11
CA ALA A 156 -7.84 13.64 1.40
C ALA A 156 -8.65 14.66 0.58
N LEU A 157 -9.04 14.34 -0.67
CA LEU A 157 -9.97 15.15 -1.44
C LEU A 157 -11.36 15.19 -0.80
N ASP A 158 -11.90 14.05 -0.35
CA ASP A 158 -13.19 13.97 0.37
C ASP A 158 -13.19 14.76 1.68
N MET A 159 -12.01 14.92 2.30
CA MET A 159 -11.80 15.76 3.48
C MET A 159 -11.70 17.26 3.15
N GLY A 160 -11.85 17.66 1.89
CA GLY A 160 -11.90 19.04 1.43
C GLY A 160 -10.58 19.62 0.94
N LEU A 161 -9.56 18.79 0.67
CA LEU A 161 -8.37 19.28 -0.04
C LEU A 161 -8.65 19.39 -1.54
N ASP A 162 -8.17 20.46 -2.17
CA ASP A 162 -8.35 20.65 -3.61
C ASP A 162 -7.36 19.81 -4.45
N ARG A 163 -6.16 19.56 -3.90
CA ARG A 163 -5.03 18.99 -4.65
C ARG A 163 -4.15 18.09 -3.80
N VAL A 164 -3.76 16.95 -4.37
CA VAL A 164 -2.81 15.98 -3.79
C VAL A 164 -1.72 15.66 -4.81
N LEU A 165 -0.47 15.62 -4.37
CA LEU A 165 0.66 15.13 -5.17
C LEU A 165 1.13 13.80 -4.59
N ILE A 166 1.16 12.76 -5.42
CA ILE A 166 1.78 11.47 -5.14
C ILE A 166 3.12 11.45 -5.88
N ILE A 167 4.21 11.24 -5.14
CA ILE A 167 5.54 10.99 -5.71
C ILE A 167 5.85 9.52 -5.47
N ASP A 168 5.86 8.74 -6.54
CA ASP A 168 6.24 7.34 -6.52
C ASP A 168 7.68 7.20 -7.03
N PHE A 169 8.56 6.80 -6.13
CA PHE A 169 9.99 6.60 -6.38
C PHE A 169 10.40 5.13 -6.22
N ASP A 170 9.42 4.21 -6.13
CA ASP A 170 9.72 2.80 -6.26
C ASP A 170 10.28 2.51 -7.65
N VAL A 171 11.11 1.48 -7.76
CA VAL A 171 11.76 1.11 -9.03
C VAL A 171 10.75 0.58 -10.06
N HIS A 172 9.57 0.14 -9.63
CA HIS A 172 8.49 -0.32 -10.51
C HIS A 172 7.45 0.79 -10.71
N ALA A 173 6.81 0.80 -11.88
CA ALA A 173 5.72 1.74 -12.17
C ALA A 173 4.54 1.49 -11.24
N GLY A 174 3.99 2.52 -10.58
CA GLY A 174 2.78 2.39 -9.76
C GLY A 174 1.48 2.41 -10.58
N GLN A 175 1.32 1.47 -11.54
CA GLN A 175 0.18 1.42 -12.47
C GLN A 175 -1.17 1.33 -11.76
N GLY A 176 -1.27 0.56 -10.67
CA GLY A 176 -2.50 0.46 -9.90
C GLY A 176 -2.91 1.82 -9.32
N THR A 177 -1.94 2.62 -8.89
CA THR A 177 -2.18 3.99 -8.42
C THR A 177 -2.68 4.88 -9.54
N GLN A 178 -2.11 4.77 -10.75
CA GLN A 178 -2.59 5.49 -11.93
C GLN A 178 -4.06 5.16 -12.23
N TYR A 179 -4.44 3.88 -12.22
CA TYR A 179 -5.82 3.44 -12.49
C TYR A 179 -6.79 3.89 -11.39
N CYS A 180 -6.40 3.77 -10.13
CA CYS A 180 -7.26 4.15 -8.99
C CYS A 180 -7.56 5.66 -8.94
N ILE A 181 -6.76 6.53 -9.58
CA ILE A 181 -6.92 7.99 -9.50
C ILE A 181 -7.36 8.62 -10.83
N GLU A 182 -7.61 7.83 -11.87
CA GLU A 182 -7.87 8.33 -13.24
C GLU A 182 -9.02 9.35 -13.28
N ASP A 183 -10.09 9.10 -12.54
CA ASP A 183 -11.27 9.98 -12.43
C ASP A 183 -11.12 11.11 -11.39
N HIS A 184 -9.93 11.29 -10.80
CA HIS A 184 -9.67 12.26 -9.75
C HIS A 184 -8.69 13.36 -10.19
N PRO A 185 -9.14 14.41 -10.90
CA PRO A 185 -8.27 15.45 -11.48
C PRO A 185 -7.55 16.33 -10.43
N GLY A 186 -7.94 16.24 -9.16
CA GLY A 186 -7.22 16.86 -8.04
C GLY A 186 -5.95 16.12 -7.62
N ILE A 187 -5.70 14.92 -8.15
CA ILE A 187 -4.56 14.08 -7.79
C ILE A 187 -3.57 14.06 -8.95
N LEU A 188 -2.32 14.42 -8.68
CA LEU A 188 -1.21 14.26 -9.63
C LEU A 188 -0.31 13.13 -9.15
N LEU A 189 -0.07 12.13 -10.01
CA LEU A 189 0.95 11.10 -9.82
C LEU A 189 2.20 11.46 -10.63
N VAL A 190 3.36 11.42 -9.96
CA VAL A 190 4.68 11.43 -10.59
C VAL A 190 5.37 10.14 -10.21
N SER A 191 5.53 9.22 -11.17
CA SER A 191 6.23 7.94 -10.97
C SER A 191 7.55 7.94 -11.73
N ILE A 192 8.64 7.54 -11.06
CA ILE A 192 9.97 7.39 -11.65
C ILE A 192 10.39 5.93 -11.47
N HIS A 193 10.44 5.18 -12.56
CA HIS A 193 10.62 3.73 -12.51
C HIS A 193 11.55 3.22 -13.63
N ARG A 194 12.05 2.00 -13.47
CA ARG A 194 12.79 1.28 -14.50
C ARG A 194 11.79 0.81 -15.56
N TYR A 195 12.08 1.09 -16.82
CA TYR A 195 11.19 0.76 -17.94
C TYR A 195 11.85 -0.15 -18.98
N GLU A 196 13.08 0.19 -19.41
CA GLU A 196 13.84 -0.58 -20.42
C GLU A 196 13.01 -0.89 -21.69
N SER A 197 12.32 0.12 -22.22
CA SER A 197 11.42 -0.01 -23.38
C SER A 197 10.30 -1.04 -23.16
N GLY A 198 9.74 -1.09 -21.95
CA GLY A 198 8.70 -2.04 -21.57
C GLY A 198 9.20 -3.47 -21.33
N GLN A 199 10.51 -3.70 -21.24
CA GLN A 199 11.07 -5.02 -20.91
C GLN A 199 11.15 -5.28 -19.41
N TYR A 200 11.10 -4.23 -18.58
CA TYR A 200 11.02 -4.36 -17.14
C TYR A 200 9.56 -4.43 -16.66
N TRP A 201 9.30 -5.28 -15.66
CA TRP A 201 7.98 -5.45 -15.07
C TRP A 201 7.42 -4.10 -14.56
N PRO A 202 6.13 -3.77 -14.80
CA PRO A 202 5.02 -4.63 -15.25
C PRO A 202 4.84 -4.74 -16.77
N ASN A 203 5.81 -4.31 -17.59
CA ASN A 203 5.79 -4.46 -19.05
C ASN A 203 4.62 -3.75 -19.77
N LEU A 204 4.12 -2.65 -19.19
CA LEU A 204 2.95 -1.92 -19.69
C LEU A 204 3.33 -0.74 -20.61
N PRO A 205 2.77 -0.63 -21.82
CA PRO A 205 2.98 0.53 -22.71
C PRO A 205 2.64 1.87 -22.05
N GLU A 206 1.56 1.93 -21.28
CA GLU A 206 1.03 3.10 -20.58
C GLU A 206 1.92 3.61 -19.44
N SER A 207 2.88 2.80 -18.99
CA SER A 207 3.94 3.24 -18.07
C SER A 207 5.09 3.95 -18.79
N GLY A 208 5.14 3.89 -20.13
CA GLY A 208 6.12 4.61 -20.92
C GLY A 208 5.84 6.12 -20.96
N VAL A 209 6.89 6.92 -21.17
CA VAL A 209 6.71 8.33 -21.54
C VAL A 209 6.39 8.39 -23.03
N ASP A 210 5.23 8.98 -23.37
CA ASP A 210 4.90 9.27 -24.75
C ASP A 210 5.95 10.25 -25.30
N THR A 211 6.80 9.78 -26.21
CA THR A 211 7.88 10.58 -26.81
C THR A 211 7.51 11.16 -28.17
N MET A 212 6.21 11.27 -28.46
CA MET A 212 5.69 11.85 -29.70
C MET A 212 6.10 13.31 -29.90
#